data_AF-A0A5N9BNR1-F1
#
_entry.id   AF-A0A5N9BNR1-F1
#
_cell.length_a   1.000
_cell.length_b   1.000
_cell.length_c   1.000
_cell.angle_alpha   90.00
_cell.angle_beta   90.00
_cell.angle_gamma   90.00
#
_symmetry.space_group_name_H-M   'P 1'
#
loop_
_entity.id
_entity.type
_entity.pdbx_description
1 polymer ?
#
loop_
_entity_poly.entity_id
_entity_poly.type
_entity_poly.pdbx_seq_one_letter_code
_entity_poly.pdbx_strand_id
1 'polypeptide(L)'
;MLDVDNGPQAMTQEGNDWIHGFDGLESFFKALRPTGVLSIWSTDPDPAFTKRLLKTGFKVEEVKARARSGKKGGGQYFVWVATRS
;
A
#
# COMPACT_ATOMS: atom_id res chain seq x y z
N MET A 1 -0.82 0.96 -15.68
CA MET A 1 0.18 0.85 -14.62
C MET A 1 0.26 2.23 -14.00
N LEU A 2 -0.44 2.43 -12.87
CA LEU A 2 -0.27 3.64 -12.09
C LEU A 2 0.98 3.39 -11.26
N ASP A 3 2.08 4.02 -11.67
CA ASP A 3 3.31 4.02 -10.92
C ASP A 3 3.14 5.02 -9.77
N VAL A 4 3.01 4.50 -8.55
CA VAL A 4 3.19 5.31 -7.35
C VAL A 4 4.49 4.81 -6.74
N ASP A 5 5.60 5.24 -7.33
CA ASP A 5 6.90 5.35 -6.67
C ASP A 5 6.73 6.28 -5.46
N ASN A 6 6.27 5.73 -4.33
CA ASN A 6 6.58 6.23 -3.00
C ASN A 6 6.22 5.16 -1.99
N GLY A 7 7.14 4.93 -1.06
CA GLY A 7 6.77 4.23 0.15
C GLY A 7 5.85 5.07 0.98
N PRO A 8 5.30 4.50 2.04
CA PRO A 8 4.64 5.23 3.09
C PRO A 8 5.66 5.78 4.09
N GLN A 9 6.94 5.85 3.71
CA GLN A 9 7.60 7.15 3.82
C GLN A 9 7.08 8.07 2.71
N ALA A 10 5.77 8.30 2.73
CA ALA A 10 5.18 9.42 2.05
C ALA A 10 5.85 10.61 2.73
N MET A 11 6.64 11.35 1.97
CA MET A 11 7.18 12.62 2.44
C MET A 11 6.03 13.38 3.09
N THR A 12 6.26 13.68 4.36
CA THR A 12 5.38 14.28 5.34
C THR A 12 4.77 15.55 4.74
N GLN A 13 3.53 15.46 4.26
CA GLN A 13 2.69 16.62 4.03
C GLN A 13 1.38 16.30 4.73
N GLU A 14 1.08 17.03 5.80
CA GLU A 14 -0.05 16.81 6.73
C GLU A 14 -1.44 16.75 6.05
N GLY A 15 -1.50 17.05 4.74
CA GLY A 15 -2.70 16.91 3.92
C GLY A 15 -2.84 15.59 3.14
N ASN A 16 -1.95 14.61 3.28
CA ASN A 16 -1.98 13.36 2.50
C ASN A 16 -2.39 12.11 3.30
N ASP A 17 -2.59 12.22 4.62
CA ASP A 17 -2.97 11.08 5.46
C ASP A 17 -4.30 10.44 5.02
N TRP A 18 -5.20 11.24 4.45
CA TRP A 18 -6.49 10.78 3.93
C TRP A 18 -6.35 9.76 2.78
N ILE A 19 -5.24 9.80 2.03
CA ILE A 19 -4.99 8.91 0.88
C ILE A 19 -4.89 7.44 1.32
N HIS A 20 -4.38 7.20 2.53
CA HIS A 20 -4.29 5.86 3.13
C HIS A 20 -5.48 5.54 4.06
N GLY A 21 -6.36 6.51 4.26
CA GLY A 21 -7.65 6.35 4.91
C GLY A 21 -8.69 5.69 4.00
N PHE A 22 -9.88 5.47 4.54
CA PHE A 22 -10.94 4.76 3.82
C PHE A 22 -11.39 5.49 2.55
N ASP A 23 -11.52 6.82 2.61
CA ASP A 23 -11.96 7.65 1.48
C ASP A 23 -10.96 7.66 0.32
N GLY A 24 -9.66 7.70 0.64
CA GLY A 24 -8.60 7.57 -0.35
C GLY A 24 -8.63 6.21 -1.04
N LEU A 25 -8.74 5.12 -0.26
CA LEU A 25 -8.83 3.77 -0.79
C LEU A 25 -10.08 3.56 -1.67
N GLU A 26 -11.24 4.09 -1.27
CA GLU A 26 -12.44 4.05 -2.10
C GLU A 26 -12.26 4.79 -3.43
N SER A 27 -11.58 5.93 -3.40
CA SER A 27 -11.30 6.73 -4.59
C SER A 27 -10.39 5.95 -5.55
N PHE A 28 -9.34 5.31 -5.04
CA PHE A 28 -8.50 4.42 -5.84
C PHE A 28 -9.28 3.24 -6.42
N PHE A 29 -10.12 2.59 -5.61
CA PHE A 29 -10.94 1.47 -6.07
C PHE A 29 -11.84 1.90 -7.23
N LYS A 30 -12.55 3.02 -7.09
CA LYS A 30 -13.43 3.57 -8.14
C LYS A 30 -12.68 3.94 -9.42
N ALA A 31 -11.46 4.47 -9.30
CA ALA A 31 -10.64 4.90 -10.43
C ALA A 31 -9.98 3.75 -11.20
N LEU A 32 -9.69 2.62 -10.54
CA LEU A 32 -9.10 1.45 -11.20
C LEU A 32 -10.10 0.77 -12.14
N ARG A 33 -9.64 0.25 -13.27
CA ARG A 33 -10.46 -0.64 -14.10
C ARG A 33 -10.73 -1.96 -13.36
N PRO A 34 -11.75 -2.74 -13.73
CA PRO A 34 -11.84 -4.14 -13.29
C PRO A 34 -10.50 -4.85 -13.52
N THR A 35 -10.09 -5.67 -12.57
CA THR A 35 -8.77 -6.34 -12.49
C THR A 35 -7.55 -5.41 -12.39
N GLY A 36 -7.76 -4.10 -12.24
CA GLY A 36 -6.72 -3.12 -11.98
C GLY A 36 -6.05 -3.34 -10.62
N VAL A 37 -4.78 -2.97 -10.52
CA VAL A 37 -3.93 -3.22 -9.35
C VAL A 37 -3.44 -1.90 -8.74
N LEU A 38 -3.52 -1.82 -7.41
CA LEU A 38 -2.90 -0.82 -6.55
C LEU A 38 -1.75 -1.47 -5.78
N SER A 39 -0.57 -0.88 -5.84
CA SER A 39 0.61 -1.33 -5.08
C SER A 39 1.04 -0.25 -4.09
N ILE A 40 1.22 -0.64 -2.83
CA ILE A 40 1.62 0.27 -1.74
C ILE A 40 2.68 -0.47 -0.92
N TRP A 41 3.79 0.16 -0.53
CA TRP A 41 4.76 -0.46 0.39
C TRP A 41 4.67 0.09 1.82
N SER A 42 5.55 -0.29 2.75
CA SER A 42 5.80 0.26 4.10
C SER A 42 7.08 -0.22 4.73
N THR A 43 7.70 0.57 5.60
CA THR A 43 8.77 0.13 6.50
C THR A 43 8.23 -0.61 7.72
N ASP A 44 6.97 -0.36 8.07
CA ASP A 44 6.34 -0.84 9.29
C ASP A 44 5.09 -1.66 8.97
N PRO A 45 4.80 -2.72 9.75
CA PRO A 45 3.57 -3.49 9.58
C PRO A 45 2.36 -2.63 9.96
N ASP A 46 1.32 -2.64 9.12
CA ASP A 46 0.01 -2.07 9.48
C ASP A 46 -1.11 -3.09 9.23
N PRO A 47 -1.43 -3.96 10.21
CA PRO A 47 -2.54 -4.89 10.11
C PRO A 47 -3.91 -4.21 9.94
N ALA A 48 -4.06 -2.97 10.41
CA ALA A 48 -5.29 -2.21 10.24
C ALA A 48 -5.45 -1.73 8.79
N PHE A 49 -4.35 -1.40 8.11
CA PHE A 49 -4.35 -1.05 6.69
C PHE A 49 -4.81 -2.22 5.81
N THR A 50 -4.31 -3.43 6.05
CA THR A 50 -4.79 -4.65 5.35
C THR A 50 -6.31 -4.80 5.50
N LYS A 51 -6.84 -4.58 6.71
CA LYS A 51 -8.30 -4.62 6.96
C LYS A 51 -9.06 -3.52 6.22
N ARG A 52 -8.50 -2.30 6.12
CA ARG A 52 -9.11 -1.19 5.36
C ARG A 52 -9.21 -1.55 3.87
N LEU A 53 -8.11 -2.02 3.26
CA LEU A 53 -8.09 -2.45 1.86
C LEU A 53 -9.16 -3.53 1.56
N LEU A 54 -9.26 -4.55 2.41
CA LEU A 54 -10.27 -5.60 2.29
C LEU A 54 -11.70 -5.04 2.41
N LYS A 55 -11.95 -4.15 3.38
CA LYS A 55 -13.26 -3.52 3.56
C LYS A 55 -13.68 -2.64 2.38
N THR A 56 -12.72 -2.01 1.70
CA THR A 56 -12.98 -1.23 0.48
C THR A 56 -13.37 -2.12 -0.70
N GLY A 57 -13.08 -3.42 -0.66
CA GLY A 57 -13.45 -4.39 -1.70
C GLY A 57 -12.28 -4.89 -2.54
N PHE A 58 -11.04 -4.56 -2.19
CA PHE A 58 -9.87 -5.12 -2.85
C PHE A 58 -9.64 -6.58 -2.45
N LYS A 59 -9.13 -7.38 -3.39
CA LYS A 59 -8.39 -8.61 -3.07
C LYS A 59 -6.93 -8.23 -2.75
N VAL A 60 -6.44 -8.58 -1.57
CA VAL A 60 -5.14 -8.10 -1.07
C VAL A 60 -4.16 -9.25 -0.88
N GLU A 61 -2.93 -9.05 -1.36
CA GLU A 61 -1.76 -9.86 -1.03
C GLU A 61 -0.75 -8.98 -0.29
N GLU A 62 -0.27 -9.43 0.87
CA GLU A 62 0.78 -8.75 1.64
C GLU A 62 2.09 -9.52 1.52
N VAL A 63 3.11 -8.87 0.98
CA VAL A 63 4.46 -9.42 0.78
C VAL A 63 5.41 -8.75 1.76
N LYS A 64 6.08 -9.56 2.59
CA LYS A 64 7.16 -9.09 3.47
C LYS A 64 8.49 -9.23 2.74
N ALA A 65 9.06 -8.10 2.34
CA ALA A 65 10.35 -8.02 1.68
C ALA A 65 11.47 -7.64 2.67
N ARG A 66 12.69 -8.13 2.42
CA ARG A 66 13.87 -7.69 3.17
C ARG A 66 14.68 -6.72 2.30
N ALA A 67 15.15 -5.61 2.88
CA ALA A 67 16.22 -4.83 2.26
C ALA A 67 17.44 -5.74 2.03
N ARG A 68 18.04 -5.67 0.84
CA ARG A 68 19.16 -6.51 0.34
C ARG A 68 20.06 -7.10 1.45
N SER A 69 20.27 -8.42 1.42
CA SER A 69 21.31 -9.10 2.20
C SER A 69 22.69 -8.54 1.82
N GLY A 70 23.35 -7.82 2.72
CA GLY A 70 24.72 -7.36 2.49
C GLY A 70 25.28 -6.31 3.46
N LYS A 71 24.44 -5.59 4.22
CA LYS A 71 24.91 -4.70 5.31
C LYS A 71 24.07 -4.93 6.57
N LYS A 72 24.74 -5.02 7.72
CA LYS A 72 24.09 -5.05 9.05
C LYS A 72 23.04 -3.93 9.11
N GLY A 73 21.78 -4.27 9.39
CA GLY A 73 20.68 -3.30 9.53
C GLY A 73 19.70 -3.20 8.35
N GLY A 74 19.58 -4.21 7.49
CA GLY A 74 18.58 -4.19 6.41
C GLY A 74 17.15 -4.15 6.95
N GLY A 75 16.47 -3.01 6.79
CA GLY A 75 15.07 -2.84 7.16
C GLY A 75 14.15 -3.87 6.48
N GLN A 76 13.06 -4.23 7.16
CA GLN A 76 11.98 -4.98 6.54
C GLN A 76 11.06 -3.98 5.85
N TYR A 77 10.51 -4.37 4.70
CA TYR A 77 9.45 -3.63 4.06
C TYR A 77 8.24 -4.54 3.84
N PHE A 78 7.06 -3.97 3.93
CA PHE A 78 5.78 -4.59 3.65
C PHE A 78 5.30 -4.06 2.32
N VAL A 79 4.73 -4.89 1.46
CA VAL A 79 4.16 -4.48 0.17
C VAL A 79 2.78 -5.08 0.07
N TRP A 80 1.76 -4.24 -0.10
CA TRP A 80 0.42 -4.66 -0.44
C TRP A 80 0.21 -4.57 -1.94
N VAL A 81 -0.23 -5.68 -2.53
CA VAL A 81 -0.74 -5.74 -3.90
C VAL A 81 -2.25 -5.94 -3.79
N ALA A 82 -3.01 -4.89 -4.10
CA ALA A 82 -4.45 -4.83 -3.97
C ALA A 82 -5.10 -4.80 -5.35
N THR A 83 -5.84 -5.86 -5.70
CA THR A 83 -6.53 -5.99 -6.99
C THR A 83 -8.00 -5.64 -6.85
N ARG A 84 -8.52 -4.82 -7.75
CA ARG A 84 -9.96 -4.59 -7.89
C ARG A 84 -10.60 -5.82 -8.53
N SER A 85 -11.33 -6.59 -7.73
CA SER A 85 -12.20 -7.68 -8.20
C SER A 85 -13.51 -7.18 -8.77
#